data_AF-A0A518H845-F1
#
_entry.id   AF-A0A518H845-F1
#
_cell.length_a   1.000
_cell.length_b   1.000
_cell.length_c   1.000
_cell.angle_alpha   90.00
_cell.angle_beta   90.00
_cell.angle_gamma   90.00
#
_symmetry.space_group_name_H-M   'P 1'
#
loop_
_entity.id
_entity.type
_entity.pdbx_description
1 polymer ?
#
loop_
_entity_poly.entity_id
_entity_poly.type
_entity_poly.pdbx_seq_one_letter_code
_entity_poly.pdbx_strand_id
1 'polypeptide(L)'
;MLYALLPGIGPQEMVIIGILGVLLFGKRLPEVGKSLGKGIAEFRRGFSGVEDEIRSINRQVTTTNSSSTRPYTGSSPTASAPAVSNDLAPDPAVPKFEPPTAAPSPRAETASAYDPQPYGD
;
A
#
# COMPACT_ATOMS: atom_id res chain seq x y z
N MET A 1 -45.13 4.10 19.91
CA MET A 1 -45.34 3.80 18.47
C MET A 1 -44.56 4.77 17.58
N LEU A 2 -43.50 5.41 18.06
CA LEU A 2 -42.13 4.87 18.13
C LEU A 2 -41.63 4.40 16.76
N TYR A 3 -40.84 5.25 16.10
CA TYR A 3 -39.93 4.97 14.98
C TYR A 3 -40.46 4.33 13.69
N ALA A 4 -41.73 3.92 13.62
CA ALA A 4 -42.20 3.02 12.58
C ALA A 4 -42.46 3.65 11.19
N LEU A 5 -42.45 4.97 11.02
CA LEU A 5 -42.93 5.58 9.77
C LEU A 5 -41.84 6.12 8.82
N LEU A 6 -40.65 6.55 9.28
CA LEU A 6 -39.67 7.11 8.33
C LEU A 6 -38.21 6.71 8.60
N PRO A 7 -37.52 6.17 7.56
CA PRO A 7 -36.13 5.78 7.61
C PRO A 7 -35.26 7.03 7.52
N GLY A 8 -34.78 7.52 8.65
CA GLY A 8 -33.87 8.65 8.65
C GLY A 8 -33.50 9.02 10.07
N ILE A 9 -32.21 8.97 10.39
CA ILE A 9 -31.71 9.53 11.64
C ILE A 9 -31.98 11.04 11.58
N GLY A 10 -32.97 11.48 12.34
CA GLY A 10 -33.37 12.88 12.41
C GLY A 10 -32.44 13.69 13.30
N PRO A 11 -32.59 15.03 13.30
CA PRO A 11 -31.82 15.90 14.19
C PRO A 11 -32.06 15.57 15.67
N GLN A 12 -33.23 15.05 16.02
CA GLN A 12 -33.54 14.65 17.39
C GLN A 12 -32.67 13.48 17.86
N GLU A 13 -32.51 12.45 17.03
CA GLU A 13 -31.63 11.30 17.31
C GLU A 13 -30.17 11.75 17.45
N MET A 14 -29.71 12.67 16.59
CA MET A 14 -28.35 13.22 16.67
C MET A 14 -28.10 13.98 17.96
N VAL A 15 -29.09 14.72 18.46
CA VAL A 15 -29.00 15.39 19.77
C VAL A 15 -28.93 14.37 20.90
N ILE A 16 -29.75 13.31 20.87
CA ILE A 16 -29.73 12.25 21.89
C ILE A 16 -28.36 11.55 21.92
N ILE A 17 -27.83 11.17 20.76
CA ILE A 17 -26.50 10.55 20.64
C ILE A 17 -25.41 11.53 21.08
N GLY A 18 -25.54 12.82 20.75
CA GLY A 18 -24.64 13.87 21.19
C GLY A 18 -24.59 13.99 22.72
N ILE A 19 -25.75 13.98 23.38
CA ILE A 19 -25.84 13.99 24.85
C ILE A 19 -25.19 12.75 25.44
N LEU A 20 -25.44 11.55 24.88
CA LEU A 20 -24.78 10.32 25.33
C LEU A 20 -23.25 10.40 25.15
N GLY A 21 -22.78 10.96 24.04
CA GLY A 21 -21.35 11.20 23.80
C GLY A 21 -20.75 12.16 24.84
N VAL A 22 -21.46 13.23 25.21
CA VAL A 22 -21.03 14.14 26.27
C VAL A 22 -21.02 13.46 27.63
N LEU A 23 -21.96 12.56 27.93
CA LEU A 23 -21.96 11.80 29.20
C LEU A 23 -20.79 10.82 29.28
N LEU A 24 -20.44 10.16 28.16
CA LEU A 24 -19.35 9.18 28.10
C LEU A 24 -17.96 9.83 28.14
N PHE A 25 -17.78 10.87 27.33
CA PHE A 25 -16.47 11.50 27.11
C PHE A 25 -16.29 12.83 27.85
N GLY A 26 -17.37 13.48 28.27
CA GLY A 26 -17.35 14.76 28.99
C GLY A 26 -16.57 15.83 28.24
N LYS A 27 -15.67 16.50 28.97
CA LYS A 27 -14.78 17.53 28.44
C LYS A 27 -13.77 17.02 27.41
N ARG A 28 -13.59 15.69 27.29
CA ARG A 28 -12.67 15.08 26.30
C ARG A 28 -13.33 14.89 24.92
N LEU A 29 -14.65 15.02 24.81
CA LEU A 29 -15.37 14.92 23.53
C LEU A 29 -14.79 15.82 22.41
N PRO A 30 -14.49 17.12 22.62
CA PRO A 30 -13.88 17.96 21.58
C PRO A 30 -12.48 17.50 21.18
N GLU A 31 -11.73 16.86 22.08
CA GLU A 31 -10.40 16.34 21.80
C GLU A 31 -10.49 15.07 20.94
N VAL A 32 -11.42 14.16 21.26
CA VAL A 32 -11.74 12.96 20.47
C VAL A 32 -12.30 13.33 19.09
N GLY A 33 -13.19 14.32 19.01
CA GLY A 33 -13.71 14.81 17.73
C GLY A 33 -12.62 15.43 16.86
N LYS A 34 -11.66 16.15 17.45
CA LYS A 34 -10.49 16.70 16.73
C LYS A 34 -9.56 15.61 16.22
N SER A 35 -9.26 14.57 17.01
CA SER A 35 -8.39 13.48 16.56
C SER A 35 -9.06 12.64 15.46
N LEU A 36 -10.34 12.29 15.64
CA LEU A 36 -11.12 11.56 14.65
C LEU A 36 -11.30 12.37 13.36
N GLY A 37 -11.62 13.67 13.48
CA GLY A 37 -11.78 14.56 12.34
C GLY A 37 -10.50 14.73 11.52
N LYS A 38 -9.34 14.81 12.18
CA LYS A 38 -8.04 14.81 11.48
C LYS A 38 -7.81 13.50 10.73
N GLY A 39 -8.06 12.34 11.37
CA GLY A 39 -7.93 11.04 10.71
C GLY A 39 -8.84 10.88 9.50
N ILE A 40 -10.10 11.32 9.60
CA ILE A 40 -11.04 11.30 8.47
C ILE A 40 -10.60 12.27 7.35
N ALA A 41 -10.08 13.45 7.70
CA ALA A 41 -9.60 14.42 6.72
C ALA A 41 -8.37 13.90 5.94
N GLU A 42 -7.41 13.29 6.63
CA GLU A 42 -6.24 12.66 6.02
C GLU A 42 -6.64 11.45 5.16
N PHE A 43 -7.55 10.60 5.67
CA PHE A 43 -8.11 9.48 4.91
C PHE A 43 -8.79 9.94 3.62
N ARG A 44 -9.64 10.97 3.69
CA ARG A 44 -10.32 11.53 2.51
C ARG A 44 -9.31 12.09 1.50
N ARG A 45 -8.26 12.77 1.97
CA ARG A 45 -7.23 13.33 1.09
C ARG A 45 -6.39 12.25 0.40
N GLY A 46 -6.03 11.19 1.12
CA GLY A 46 -5.38 10.02 0.55
C GLY A 46 -6.26 9.31 -0.48
N PHE A 47 -7.54 9.09 -0.16
CA PHE A 47 -8.49 8.43 -1.05
C PHE A 47 -8.73 9.23 -2.35
N SER A 48 -8.91 10.55 -2.26
CA SER A 48 -9.04 11.41 -3.44
C SER A 48 -7.78 11.41 -4.32
N GLY A 49 -6.59 11.43 -3.73
CA GLY A 49 -5.34 11.36 -4.48
C GLY A 49 -5.19 10.06 -5.28
N VAL A 50 -5.62 8.93 -4.72
CA VAL A 50 -5.60 7.63 -5.41
C VAL A 50 -6.58 7.60 -6.58
N GLU A 51 -7.79 8.15 -6.42
CA GLU A 51 -8.77 8.21 -7.51
C GLU A 51 -8.28 9.08 -8.68
N ASP A 52 -7.61 10.19 -8.38
CA ASP A 52 -7.01 11.06 -9.40
C ASP A 52 -5.84 10.38 -10.13
N GLU A 53 -5.00 9.64 -9.41
CA GLU A 53 -3.90 8.86 -9.99
C GLU A 53 -4.42 7.78 -10.94
N ILE A 54 -5.42 7.00 -10.53
CA ILE A 54 -6.06 5.98 -11.38
C ILE A 54 -6.66 6.60 -12.65
N ARG A 55 -7.34 7.74 -12.52
CA ARG A 55 -7.88 8.48 -13.69
C ARG A 55 -6.79 9.04 -14.60
N SER A 56 -5.63 9.40 -14.05
CA SER A 56 -4.48 9.90 -14.83
C SER A 56 -3.79 8.79 -15.62
N ILE A 57 -3.61 7.61 -15.01
CA ILE A 57 -3.04 6.42 -15.65
C ILE A 57 -3.94 5.97 -16.80
N ASN A 58 -5.26 5.90 -16.58
CA ASN A 58 -6.21 5.50 -17.61
C ASN A 58 -6.19 6.45 -18.83
N ARG A 59 -6.05 7.76 -18.58
CA ARG A 59 -5.87 8.76 -19.65
C ARG A 59 -4.55 8.59 -20.40
N GLN A 60 -3.44 8.36 -19.70
CA GLN A 60 -2.13 8.14 -20.34
C GLN A 60 -2.09 6.86 -21.19
N VAL A 61 -2.73 5.78 -20.75
CA VAL A 61 -2.83 4.52 -21.51
C VAL A 61 -3.65 4.72 -22.80
N THR A 62 -4.70 5.55 -22.76
CA THR A 62 -5.55 5.83 -23.94
C THR A 62 -4.84 6.74 -24.96
N THR A 63 -4.06 7.73 -24.51
CA THR A 63 -3.33 8.65 -25.40
C THR A 63 -2.10 8.00 -26.04
N THR A 64 -1.39 7.12 -25.33
CA THR A 64 -0.15 6.49 -25.84
C THR A 64 -0.41 5.50 -27.00
N ASN A 65 -1.63 4.94 -27.11
CA ASN A 65 -2.01 4.06 -28.22
C ASN A 65 -2.48 4.80 -29.49
N SER A 66 -2.59 6.13 -29.49
CA SER A 66 -3.14 6.89 -30.64
C SER A 66 -2.13 7.79 -31.37
N SER A 67 -0.83 7.68 -31.08
CA SER A 67 0.18 8.47 -31.79
C SER A 67 1.49 7.72 -32.00
N SER A 68 1.47 6.71 -32.85
CA SER A 68 2.66 6.23 -33.56
C SER A 68 2.34 5.91 -35.01
N THR A 69 2.14 6.96 -35.81
CA THR A 69 2.37 6.89 -37.27
C THR A 69 3.10 8.17 -37.65
N ARG A 70 4.41 8.20 -37.35
CA ARG A 70 5.31 9.17 -37.97
C ARG A 70 5.77 8.56 -39.30
N PRO A 71 5.67 9.27 -40.44
CA PRO A 71 6.12 8.75 -41.71
C PRO A 71 7.64 8.58 -41.65
N TYR A 72 8.13 7.38 -41.97
CA TYR A 72 9.55 7.15 -42.21
C TYR A 72 9.98 8.02 -43.40
N THR A 73 10.65 9.13 -43.12
CA THR A 73 11.48 9.79 -44.12
C THR A 73 12.88 9.24 -43.91
N GLY A 74 13.34 8.51 -44.93
CA GLY A 74 14.61 7.81 -44.90
C GLY A 74 15.79 8.78 -44.85
N SER A 75 16.63 8.58 -43.85
CA SER A 75 18.04 8.93 -43.92
C SER A 75 18.82 7.82 -43.23
N SER A 76 19.41 6.96 -44.06
CA SER A 76 20.35 5.91 -43.69
C SER A 76 21.50 6.48 -42.86
N PRO A 77 21.84 5.92 -41.68
CA PRO A 77 23.12 6.19 -41.06
C PRO A 77 24.18 5.36 -41.81
N THR A 78 24.97 6.06 -42.62
CA THR A 78 26.25 5.59 -43.14
C THR A 78 27.09 5.03 -41.99
N ALA A 79 27.55 3.79 -42.15
CA ALA A 79 28.48 3.14 -41.26
C ALA A 79 29.74 4.00 -41.09
N SER A 80 29.97 4.49 -39.87
CA SER A 80 31.27 4.96 -39.40
C SER A 80 31.38 4.52 -37.95
N ALA A 81 31.99 3.36 -37.77
CA ALA A 81 32.30 2.81 -36.46
C ALA A 81 33.33 3.72 -35.76
N PRO A 82 33.05 4.26 -34.57
CA PRO A 82 34.10 4.69 -33.67
C PRO A 82 34.64 3.47 -32.91
N ALA A 83 35.96 3.37 -32.85
CA ALA A 83 36.68 2.31 -32.17
C ALA A 83 36.26 2.19 -30.69
N VAL A 84 36.19 0.94 -30.23
CA VAL A 84 35.92 0.53 -28.87
C VAL A 84 36.97 1.11 -27.93
N SER A 85 36.58 2.05 -27.06
CA SER A 85 37.31 2.39 -25.84
C SER A 85 36.47 1.95 -24.65
N ASN A 86 36.91 0.86 -24.00
CA ASN A 86 36.43 0.44 -22.70
C ASN A 86 36.76 1.53 -21.67
N ASP A 87 35.81 2.42 -21.40
CA ASP A 87 35.81 3.23 -20.18
C ASP A 87 34.48 3.00 -19.48
N LEU A 88 34.45 1.88 -18.76
CA LEU A 88 33.45 1.58 -17.75
C LEU A 88 33.38 2.75 -16.77
N ALA A 89 32.17 3.26 -16.58
CA ALA A 89 31.82 4.25 -15.59
C ALA A 89 32.43 3.95 -14.20
N PRO A 90 32.79 4.97 -13.40
CA PRO A 90 32.86 4.78 -11.96
C PRO A 90 31.43 4.54 -11.47
N ASP A 91 31.06 3.26 -11.33
CA ASP A 91 29.86 2.80 -10.64
C ASP A 91 29.90 3.34 -9.20
N PRO A 92 28.99 4.26 -8.80
CA PRO A 92 28.96 4.76 -7.43
C PRO A 92 28.38 3.68 -6.52
N ALA A 93 29.28 2.84 -6.02
CA ALA A 93 29.17 2.09 -4.76
C ALA A 93 27.75 1.62 -4.42
N VAL A 94 27.15 0.80 -5.26
CA VAL A 94 26.03 -0.06 -4.83
C VAL A 94 26.61 -1.07 -3.84
N PRO A 95 26.24 -1.05 -2.55
CA PRO A 95 26.75 -2.02 -1.59
C PRO A 95 26.27 -3.41 -2.01
N LYS A 96 27.22 -4.32 -2.19
CA LYS A 96 26.93 -5.71 -2.53
C LYS A 96 26.21 -6.37 -1.35
N PHE A 97 24.88 -6.50 -1.45
CA PHE A 97 24.11 -7.30 -0.49
C PHE A 97 24.36 -8.77 -0.78
N GLU A 98 25.21 -9.39 0.04
CA GLU A 98 25.34 -10.84 0.06
C GLU A 98 24.21 -11.40 0.93
N PRO A 99 23.24 -12.14 0.36
CA PRO A 99 22.23 -12.80 1.17
C PRO A 99 22.94 -13.80 2.10
N PRO A 100 22.50 -13.95 3.37
CA PRO A 100 23.12 -14.88 4.29
C PRO A 100 23.16 -16.27 3.66
N THR A 101 24.37 -16.77 3.39
CA THR A 101 24.64 -18.18 3.08
C THR A 101 24.54 -18.96 4.38
N ALA A 102 23.33 -19.06 4.89
CA ALA A 102 22.96 -19.99 5.92
C ALA A 102 21.59 -20.50 5.50
N ALA A 103 21.57 -21.68 4.87
CA ALA A 103 20.36 -22.48 4.91
C ALA A 103 19.90 -22.53 6.38
N PRO A 104 18.61 -22.37 6.69
CA PRO A 104 18.14 -22.62 8.04
C PRO A 104 18.58 -24.04 8.38
N SER A 105 19.55 -24.18 9.29
CA SER A 105 19.85 -25.46 9.87
C SER A 105 18.51 -25.99 10.37
N PRO A 106 18.07 -27.19 9.96
CA PRO A 106 16.91 -27.80 10.58
C PRO A 106 17.22 -27.80 12.07
N ARG A 107 16.51 -26.94 12.81
CA ARG A 107 16.53 -26.93 14.26
C ARG A 107 16.17 -28.36 14.59
N ALA A 108 17.17 -29.11 15.03
CA ALA A 108 17.02 -30.49 15.44
C ALA A 108 15.76 -30.51 16.29
N GLU A 109 14.73 -31.15 15.73
CA GLU A 109 13.58 -31.57 16.49
C GLU A 109 14.18 -32.18 17.74
N THR A 110 13.89 -31.57 18.89
CA THR A 110 13.89 -32.29 20.15
C THR A 110 12.76 -33.31 20.00
N ALA A 111 13.02 -34.35 19.20
CA ALA A 111 12.38 -35.63 19.30
C ALA A 111 12.76 -36.12 20.69
N SER A 112 11.90 -35.77 21.64
CA SER A 112 11.85 -36.39 22.95
C SER A 112 12.00 -37.89 22.72
N ALA A 113 13.08 -38.44 23.23
CA ALA A 113 13.33 -39.87 23.27
C ALA A 113 12.07 -40.56 23.80
N TYR A 114 11.33 -41.21 22.90
CA TYR A 114 10.36 -42.21 23.29
C TYR A 114 11.19 -43.45 23.62
N ASP A 115 11.37 -43.71 24.91
CA ASP A 115 11.95 -44.95 25.42
C ASP A 115 10.82 -46.01 25.42
N PRO A 116 10.80 -46.98 24.49
CA PRO A 116 9.81 -48.04 24.55
C PRO A 116 10.17 -48.97 25.71
N GLN A 117 9.39 -48.90 26.79
CA GLN A 117 9.45 -49.86 27.88
C GLN A 117 9.21 -51.29 27.33
N PRO A 118 9.99 -52.29 27.76
CA PRO A 118 9.82 -53.67 27.31
C PRO A 118 8.45 -54.20 27.75
N TYR A 119 7.72 -54.79 26.80
CA TYR A 119 6.53 -55.58 27.09
C TYR A 119 6.95 -56.84 27.87
N GLY A 120 6.58 -56.91 29.14
CA GLY A 120 6.79 -58.07 30.00
C GLY A 120 5.50 -58.88 30.15
N ASP A 121 5.65 -60.20 30.16
CA ASP A 121 4.62 -61.25 30.28
C ASP A 121 3.89 -61.28 31.64
#